data_AF-A0A443Q4N6-F1
#
_entry.id   AF-A0A443Q4N6-F1
#
_cell.length_a   1.000
_cell.length_b   1.000
_cell.length_c   1.000
_cell.angle_alpha   90.00
_cell.angle_beta   90.00
_cell.angle_gamma   90.00
#
_symmetry.space_group_name_H-M   'P 1'
#
loop_
_entity.id
_entity.type
_entity.pdbx_description
1 polymer ?
#
loop_
_entity_poly.entity_id
_entity_poly.type
_entity_poly.pdbx_seq_one_letter_code
_entity_poly.pdbx_strand_id
1 'polypeptide(L)'
;MKICFLALYNTTNQMGYEILKRSGNQHHSIPTESDLCKAMLVEAKWYYSGYKPSLEEYLNNGWVSSSGPVILVHAFLLSKLPTATQVLDGLDKNPGLIRWPKPMFPKWMLAIISKTSFLVVGRSLNEEVRTASPYPPHFHQLCLESCKVHCIYQHGDGHTVQDRNTKDRLTSLLVRPIPLVVE
;
A
#
# COMPACT_ATOMS: atom_id res chain seq x y z
N MET A 1 0.09 20.69 -12.61
CA MET A 1 1.10 19.63 -12.34
C MET A 1 2.36 20.12 -11.63
N LYS A 2 2.93 21.30 -11.92
CA LYS A 2 4.20 21.77 -11.29
C LYS A 2 4.20 21.70 -9.76
N ILE A 3 3.12 22.18 -9.11
CA ILE A 3 2.98 22.18 -7.65
C ILE A 3 2.94 20.74 -7.09
N CYS A 4 2.08 19.88 -7.64
CA CYS A 4 1.95 18.49 -7.18
C CYS A 4 3.26 17.71 -7.35
N PHE A 5 3.94 17.90 -8.49
CA PHE A 5 5.24 17.27 -8.74
C PHE A 5 6.29 17.73 -7.73
N LEU A 6 6.36 19.04 -7.46
CA LEU A 6 7.31 19.59 -6.50
C LEU A 6 7.01 19.09 -5.07
N ALA A 7 5.73 19.02 -4.69
CA ALA A 7 5.31 18.48 -3.40
C ALA A 7 5.71 17.00 -3.24
N LEU A 8 5.44 16.17 -4.26
CA LEU A 8 5.85 14.76 -4.26
C LEU A 8 7.37 14.62 -4.17
N TYR A 9 8.10 15.32 -5.06
CA TYR A 9 9.56 15.30 -5.11
C TYR A 9 10.19 15.70 -3.77
N ASN A 10 9.75 16.81 -3.18
CA ASN A 10 10.26 17.27 -1.90
C ASN A 10 9.94 16.30 -0.76
N THR A 11 8.73 15.75 -0.73
CA THR A 11 8.32 14.79 0.31
C THR A 11 9.13 13.49 0.22
N THR A 12 9.30 12.93 -0.98
CA THR A 12 10.13 11.74 -1.21
C THR A 12 11.58 11.98 -0.83
N ASN A 13 12.16 13.13 -1.16
CA ASN A 13 13.52 13.48 -0.76
C ASN A 13 13.67 13.66 0.75
N GLN A 14 12.68 14.28 1.41
CA GLN A 14 12.67 14.42 2.86
C GLN A 14 12.61 13.06 3.56
N MET A 15 11.79 12.13 3.07
CA MET A 15 11.74 10.75 3.58
C MET A 15 13.07 10.02 3.35
N GLY A 16 13.65 10.15 2.15
CA GLY A 16 14.97 9.59 1.83
C GLY A 16 16.06 10.09 2.77
N TYR A 17 16.06 11.38 3.10
CA TYR A 17 16.99 11.98 4.06
C TYR A 17 16.80 11.43 5.48
N GLU A 18 15.56 11.30 5.95
CA GLU A 18 15.26 10.72 7.27
C GLU A 18 15.69 9.26 7.38
N ILE A 19 15.54 8.48 6.31
CA ILE A 19 16.01 7.10 6.24
C ILE A 19 17.54 7.07 6.29
N LEU A 20 18.20 7.87 5.45
CA LEU A 20 19.66 7.96 5.39
C LEU A 20 20.27 8.31 6.76
N LYS A 21 19.67 9.27 7.47
CA LYS A 21 20.11 9.67 8.81
C LYS A 21 20.02 8.53 9.84
N ARG A 22 19.08 7.61 9.67
CA ARG A 22 18.83 6.49 10.60
C ARG A 22 19.65 5.25 10.28
N SER A 23 19.72 4.87 9.00
CA SER A 23 20.34 3.62 8.55
C SER A 23 21.76 3.79 8.04
N GLY A 24 22.20 5.00 7.70
CA GLY A 24 23.45 5.26 6.99
C GLY A 24 23.40 4.93 5.50
N ASN A 25 22.29 4.36 5.00
CA ASN A 25 22.12 3.89 3.63
C ASN A 25 21.11 4.76 2.88
N GLN A 26 21.47 5.17 1.67
CA GLN A 26 20.59 5.95 0.78
C GLN A 26 19.59 5.02 0.10
N HIS A 27 18.30 5.20 0.38
CA HIS A 27 17.24 4.41 -0.23
C HIS A 27 16.42 5.27 -1.18
N HIS A 28 16.29 4.79 -2.41
CA HIS A 28 15.54 5.49 -3.44
C HIS A 28 14.13 4.91 -3.53
N SER A 29 13.16 5.60 -2.92
CA SER A 29 11.74 5.29 -3.15
C SER A 29 11.34 5.57 -4.61
N ILE A 30 12.03 6.55 -5.25
CA ILE A 30 11.78 7.13 -6.59
C ILE A 30 11.31 6.15 -7.68
N PRO A 31 11.88 4.93 -7.82
CA PRO A 31 11.40 3.97 -8.81
C PRO A 31 9.93 3.58 -8.62
N THR A 32 9.47 3.44 -7.38
CA THR A 32 8.09 3.02 -7.08
C THR A 32 7.06 4.13 -7.35
N GLU A 33 7.34 5.40 -7.06
CA GLU A 33 6.42 6.50 -7.44
C GLU A 33 6.38 6.70 -8.96
N SER A 34 7.51 6.49 -9.64
CA SER A 34 7.56 6.49 -11.11
C SER A 34 6.65 5.40 -11.69
N ASP A 35 6.68 4.19 -11.14
CA ASP A 35 5.86 3.08 -11.61
C ASP A 35 4.37 3.29 -11.34
N LEU A 36 4.02 3.89 -10.20
CA LEU A 36 2.65 4.37 -9.93
C LEU A 36 2.17 5.34 -11.01
N CYS A 37 2.98 6.36 -11.34
CA CYS A 37 2.61 7.34 -12.36
C CYS A 37 2.44 6.72 -13.75
N LYS A 38 3.30 5.77 -14.12
CA LYS A 38 3.19 5.03 -15.39
C LYS A 38 1.92 4.19 -15.43
N ALA A 39 1.58 3.50 -14.35
CA ALA A 39 0.37 2.69 -14.26
C ALA A 39 -0.90 3.55 -14.33
N MET A 40 -0.95 4.68 -13.62
CA MET A 40 -2.04 5.65 -13.74
C MET A 40 -2.18 6.21 -15.16
N LEU A 41 -1.05 6.44 -15.86
CA LEU A 41 -1.07 6.90 -17.25
C LEU A 41 -1.66 5.84 -18.19
N VAL A 42 -1.42 4.56 -17.94
CA VAL A 42 -2.05 3.46 -18.70
C VAL A 42 -3.57 3.50 -18.54
N GLU A 43 -4.08 3.65 -17.31
CA GLU A 43 -5.53 3.78 -17.09
C GLU A 43 -6.13 5.01 -17.75
N ALA A 44 -5.43 6.15 -17.68
CA ALA A 44 -5.84 7.36 -18.36
C ALA A 44 -5.93 7.14 -19.88
N LYS A 45 -4.97 6.45 -20.48
CA LYS A 45 -5.01 6.10 -21.92
C LYS A 45 -6.20 5.21 -22.25
N TRP A 46 -6.49 4.20 -21.43
CA TRP A 46 -7.67 3.36 -21.61
C TRP A 46 -8.96 4.19 -21.57
N TYR A 47 -9.08 5.06 -20.56
CA TYR A 47 -10.23 5.95 -20.40
C TYR A 47 -10.44 6.88 -21.61
N TYR A 48 -9.41 7.61 -22.03
CA TYR A 48 -9.52 8.60 -23.12
C TYR A 48 -9.69 7.97 -24.50
N SER A 49 -9.19 6.74 -24.71
CA SER A 49 -9.36 6.01 -25.98
C SER A 49 -10.67 5.22 -26.04
N GLY A 50 -11.39 5.08 -24.93
CA GLY A 50 -12.53 4.18 -24.80
C GLY A 50 -12.15 2.69 -24.83
N TYR A 51 -10.86 2.37 -24.76
CA TYR A 51 -10.38 0.99 -24.72
C TYR A 51 -10.81 0.31 -23.42
N LYS A 52 -11.37 -0.90 -23.56
CA LYS A 52 -11.80 -1.72 -22.43
C LYS A 52 -10.81 -2.88 -22.28
N PRO A 53 -9.87 -2.82 -21.32
CA PRO A 53 -8.92 -3.90 -21.10
C PRO A 53 -9.64 -5.19 -20.68
N SER A 54 -8.98 -6.32 -20.88
CA SER A 54 -9.42 -7.57 -20.24
C SER A 54 -9.32 -7.46 -18.71
N LEU A 55 -10.03 -8.32 -17.98
CA LEU A 55 -9.94 -8.35 -16.52
C LEU A 55 -8.51 -8.59 -16.04
N GLU A 56 -7.80 -9.53 -16.66
CA GLU A 56 -6.40 -9.83 -16.32
C GLU A 56 -5.48 -8.62 -16.56
N GLU A 57 -5.62 -7.96 -17.70
CA GLU A 57 -4.85 -6.76 -18.04
C GLU A 57 -5.14 -5.61 -17.07
N TYR A 58 -6.41 -5.38 -16.77
CA TYR A 58 -6.83 -4.36 -15.79
C TYR A 58 -6.21 -4.65 -14.43
N LEU A 59 -6.29 -5.88 -13.93
CA LEU A 59 -5.74 -6.23 -12.61
C LEU A 59 -4.21 -6.14 -12.58
N ASN A 60 -3.54 -6.47 -13.68
CA ASN A 60 -2.09 -6.39 -13.80
C ASN A 60 -1.56 -4.94 -13.80
N ASN A 61 -2.38 -3.96 -14.18
CA ASN A 61 -2.04 -2.55 -14.04
C ASN A 61 -2.57 -1.96 -12.71
N GLY A 62 -3.80 -2.34 -12.36
CA GLY A 62 -4.56 -1.88 -11.20
C GLY A 62 -3.82 -2.01 -9.88
N TRP A 63 -3.02 -3.07 -9.71
CA TRP A 63 -2.30 -3.27 -8.46
C TRP A 63 -1.24 -2.20 -8.24
N VAL A 64 -0.61 -1.70 -9.30
CA VAL A 64 0.35 -0.59 -9.25
C VAL A 64 -0.39 0.73 -9.12
N SER A 65 -1.42 0.97 -9.94
CA SER A 65 -2.17 2.23 -9.95
C SER A 65 -2.96 2.48 -8.66
N SER A 66 -3.31 1.44 -7.90
CA SER A 66 -3.97 1.54 -6.60
C SER A 66 -3.12 2.17 -5.49
N SER A 67 -1.85 2.50 -5.76
CA SER A 67 -0.88 3.03 -4.77
C SER A 67 -0.48 2.06 -3.65
N GLY A 68 -1.05 0.85 -3.60
CA GLY A 68 -0.76 -0.15 -2.57
C GLY A 68 0.74 -0.45 -2.38
N PRO A 69 1.52 -0.73 -3.45
CA PRO A 69 2.95 -0.98 -3.35
C PRO A 69 3.74 0.22 -2.80
N VAL A 70 3.41 1.43 -3.25
CA VAL A 70 4.06 2.67 -2.80
C VAL A 70 3.81 2.88 -1.31
N ILE A 71 2.55 2.78 -0.86
CA ILE A 71 2.19 2.93 0.56
C ILE A 71 2.92 1.90 1.42
N LEU A 72 2.99 0.64 0.97
CA LEU A 72 3.64 -0.44 1.70
C LEU A 72 5.15 -0.23 1.85
N VAL A 73 5.83 0.16 0.77
CA VAL A 73 7.27 0.48 0.78
C VAL A 73 7.54 1.62 1.74
N HIS A 74 6.76 2.71 1.66
CA HIS A 74 6.91 3.86 2.55
C HIS A 74 6.67 3.49 4.02
N ALA A 75 5.60 2.75 4.30
CA ALA A 75 5.28 2.32 5.66
C ALA A 75 6.37 1.39 6.23
N PHE A 76 6.96 0.53 5.40
CA PHE A 76 8.08 -0.31 5.80
C PHE A 76 9.34 0.50 6.07
N LEU A 77 9.72 1.41 5.17
CA LEU A 77 10.87 2.31 5.32
C LEU A 77 10.78 3.22 6.55
N LEU A 78 9.57 3.70 6.85
CA LEU A 78 9.31 4.56 8.00
C LEU A 78 9.15 3.79 9.30
N SER A 79 8.86 2.48 9.23
CA SER A 79 8.87 1.62 10.41
C SER A 79 10.29 1.59 10.98
N LYS A 80 10.47 2.04 12.23
CA LYS A 80 11.77 2.16 12.91
C LYS A 80 12.35 0.79 13.31
N LEU A 81 12.13 -0.24 12.52
CA LEU A 81 12.36 -1.61 12.93
C LEU A 81 13.76 -2.08 12.53
N PRO A 82 14.45 -2.84 13.40
CA PRO A 82 15.82 -3.30 13.15
C PRO A 82 15.99 -4.10 11.85
N THR A 83 14.93 -4.75 11.38
CA THR A 83 14.91 -5.61 10.20
C THR A 83 14.76 -4.83 8.89
N ALA A 84 14.40 -3.55 8.94
CA ALA A 84 14.23 -2.74 7.73
C ALA A 84 15.54 -2.68 6.94
N THR A 85 16.68 -2.45 7.60
CA THR A 85 18.01 -2.35 6.97
C THR A 85 18.43 -3.62 6.23
N GLN A 86 18.25 -4.81 6.82
CA GLN A 86 18.63 -6.08 6.19
C GLN A 86 17.77 -6.43 4.97
N VAL A 87 16.48 -6.09 5.02
CA VAL A 87 15.56 -6.31 3.89
C VAL A 87 15.83 -5.33 2.78
N LEU A 88 16.19 -4.11 3.13
CA LEU A 88 16.52 -3.08 2.17
C LEU A 88 17.75 -3.43 1.33
N ASP A 89 18.78 -4.00 1.96
CA ASP A 89 19.93 -4.56 1.24
C ASP A 89 19.52 -5.69 0.27
N GLY A 90 18.40 -6.38 0.54
CA GLY A 90 17.79 -7.37 -0.35
C GLY A 90 16.89 -6.76 -1.45
N LEU A 91 16.22 -5.64 -1.17
CA LEU A 91 15.38 -4.91 -2.13
C LEU A 91 16.23 -4.26 -3.23
N ASP A 92 17.38 -3.69 -2.88
CA ASP A 92 18.33 -3.11 -3.84
C ASP A 92 18.96 -4.17 -4.74
N LYS A 93 19.20 -5.37 -4.21
CA LYS A 93 19.78 -6.50 -4.97
C LYS A 93 18.77 -7.22 -5.85
N ASN A 94 17.47 -7.04 -5.61
CA ASN A 94 16.42 -7.66 -6.40
C ASN A 94 15.15 -6.79 -6.38
N PRO A 95 15.01 -5.83 -7.32
CA PRO A 95 13.82 -4.97 -7.41
C PRO A 95 12.53 -5.75 -7.69
N GLY A 96 12.64 -7.03 -8.07
CA GLY A 96 11.53 -7.98 -8.12
C GLY A 96 10.96 -8.38 -6.75
N LEU A 97 11.59 -8.01 -5.62
CA LEU A 97 11.03 -8.23 -4.27
C LEU A 97 9.83 -7.31 -4.00
N ILE A 98 9.91 -6.00 -4.29
CA ILE A 98 8.75 -5.10 -4.09
C ILE A 98 7.56 -5.51 -4.97
N ARG A 99 7.86 -6.22 -6.06
CA ARG A 99 6.88 -6.94 -6.84
C ARG A 99 6.47 -8.17 -6.02
N TRP A 100 5.42 -8.02 -5.21
CA TRP A 100 4.62 -9.14 -4.71
C TRP A 100 4.59 -10.27 -5.76
N PRO A 101 4.62 -11.56 -5.36
CA PRO A 101 4.42 -12.65 -6.32
C PRO A 101 3.25 -12.28 -7.23
N LYS A 102 3.52 -12.16 -8.53
CA LYS A 102 2.56 -11.67 -9.55
C LYS A 102 1.14 -12.24 -9.39
N PRO A 103 0.90 -13.50 -8.95
CA PRO A 103 -0.47 -13.99 -8.81
C PRO A 103 -1.24 -13.49 -7.56
N MET A 104 -0.60 -12.91 -6.54
CA MET A 104 -1.29 -12.67 -5.26
C MET A 104 -2.13 -11.39 -5.26
N PHE A 105 -1.59 -10.28 -5.75
CA PHE A 105 -2.28 -8.98 -5.65
C PHE A 105 -3.43 -8.79 -6.65
N PRO A 106 -3.42 -9.37 -7.86
CA PRO A 106 -4.61 -9.42 -8.72
C PRO A 106 -5.78 -10.18 -8.09
N LYS A 107 -5.52 -11.30 -7.41
CA LYS A 107 -6.53 -12.04 -6.63
C LYS A 107 -7.04 -11.23 -5.44
N TRP A 108 -6.14 -10.45 -4.81
CA TRP A 108 -6.47 -9.53 -3.73
C TRP A 108 -7.36 -8.36 -4.19
N MET A 109 -7.01 -7.70 -5.29
CA MET A 109 -7.84 -6.67 -5.91
C MET A 109 -9.19 -7.22 -6.39
N LEU A 110 -9.23 -8.45 -6.92
CA LEU A 110 -10.48 -9.11 -7.27
C LEU A 110 -11.37 -9.31 -6.05
N ALA A 111 -10.82 -9.73 -4.91
CA ALA A 111 -11.57 -9.86 -3.66
C ALA A 111 -12.14 -8.51 -3.18
N ILE A 112 -11.37 -7.42 -3.35
CA ILE A 112 -11.80 -6.05 -3.06
C ILE A 112 -12.93 -5.60 -3.99
N ILE A 113 -12.74 -5.71 -5.32
CA ILE A 113 -13.70 -5.25 -6.33
C ILE A 113 -15.01 -6.06 -6.25
N SER A 114 -14.93 -7.37 -5.96
CA SER A 114 -16.10 -8.25 -5.86
C SER A 114 -16.83 -8.17 -4.51
N LYS A 115 -16.41 -7.31 -3.57
CA LYS A 115 -16.89 -7.29 -2.16
C LYS A 115 -16.76 -8.64 -1.44
N THR A 116 -15.92 -9.54 -1.95
CA THR A 116 -15.73 -10.87 -1.37
C THR A 116 -14.77 -10.78 -0.20
N SER A 117 -15.33 -10.47 0.98
CA SER A 117 -14.85 -10.64 2.36
C SER A 117 -13.33 -10.70 2.63
N PHE A 118 -12.90 -9.86 3.57
CA PHE A 118 -11.67 -9.94 4.38
C PHE A 118 -11.07 -11.33 4.63
N LEU A 119 -11.91 -12.34 4.79
CA LEU A 119 -11.54 -13.73 5.11
C LEU A 119 -10.82 -14.46 3.97
N VAL A 120 -11.07 -14.13 2.70
CA VAL A 120 -10.40 -14.76 1.55
C VAL A 120 -8.98 -14.19 1.42
N VAL A 121 -8.85 -12.87 1.53
CA VAL A 121 -7.58 -12.14 1.55
C VAL A 121 -6.70 -12.59 2.71
N GLY A 122 -7.26 -12.64 3.93
CA GLY A 122 -6.54 -13.10 5.12
C GLY A 122 -6.04 -14.54 4.99
N ARG A 123 -6.81 -15.44 4.38
CA ARG A 123 -6.38 -16.82 4.13
C ARG A 123 -5.24 -16.93 3.12
N SER A 124 -5.34 -16.23 1.98
CA SER A 124 -4.29 -16.22 0.96
C SER A 124 -2.97 -15.68 1.51
N LEU A 125 -3.02 -14.59 2.30
CA LEU A 125 -1.83 -14.06 2.97
C LEU A 125 -1.29 -15.02 4.03
N ASN A 126 -2.17 -15.68 4.81
CA ASN A 126 -1.76 -16.66 5.81
C ASN A 126 -1.15 -17.94 5.22
N GLU A 127 -1.49 -18.28 3.97
CA GLU A 127 -0.87 -19.39 3.22
C GLU A 127 0.51 -18.97 2.68
N GLU A 128 0.65 -17.76 2.16
CA GLU A 128 1.95 -17.27 1.65
C GLU A 128 2.96 -16.95 2.76
N VAL A 129 2.52 -16.41 3.91
CA VAL A 129 3.35 -16.29 5.13
C VAL A 129 3.90 -17.66 5.56
N ARG A 130 3.18 -18.74 5.22
CA ARG A 130 3.57 -20.12 5.50
C ARG A 130 4.57 -20.69 4.50
N THR A 131 4.67 -20.11 3.30
CA THR A 131 5.73 -20.42 2.33
C THR A 131 6.98 -19.61 2.65
N ALA A 132 8.18 -20.11 2.27
CA ALA A 132 9.47 -19.49 2.61
C ALA A 132 9.66 -18.13 1.93
N SER A 133 8.99 -17.11 2.48
CA SER A 133 9.07 -15.73 2.03
C SER A 133 10.40 -15.11 2.45
N PRO A 134 11.08 -14.36 1.56
CA PRO A 134 12.32 -13.67 1.90
C PRO A 134 12.09 -12.44 2.80
N TYR A 135 10.83 -12.07 3.07
CA TYR A 135 10.51 -10.91 3.91
C TYR A 135 10.47 -11.25 5.39
N PRO A 136 10.81 -10.30 6.28
CA PRO A 136 10.72 -10.51 7.70
C PRO A 136 9.25 -10.63 8.11
N PRO A 137 8.96 -11.32 9.22
CA PRO A 137 7.60 -11.44 9.75
C PRO A 137 6.88 -10.09 9.89
N HIS A 138 7.60 -9.01 10.22
CA HIS A 138 6.99 -7.69 10.35
C HIS A 138 6.49 -7.11 9.02
N PHE A 139 7.18 -7.35 7.90
CA PHE A 139 6.70 -6.88 6.60
C PHE A 139 5.35 -7.53 6.27
N HIS A 140 5.22 -8.84 6.53
CA HIS A 140 3.95 -9.55 6.41
C HIS A 140 2.87 -8.99 7.33
N GLN A 141 3.22 -8.67 8.58
CA GLN A 141 2.29 -8.02 9.49
C GLN A 141 1.81 -6.68 8.93
N LEU A 142 2.71 -5.85 8.42
CA LEU A 142 2.36 -4.56 7.81
C LEU A 142 1.42 -4.74 6.61
N CYS A 143 1.64 -5.77 5.79
CA CYS A 143 0.72 -6.11 4.71
C CYS A 143 -0.66 -6.55 5.22
N LEU A 144 -0.71 -7.33 6.30
CA LEU A 144 -1.97 -7.74 6.91
C LEU A 144 -2.71 -6.55 7.52
N GLU A 145 -2.00 -5.64 8.18
CA GLU A 145 -2.57 -4.41 8.73
C GLU A 145 -3.05 -3.46 7.61
N SER A 146 -2.34 -3.34 6.50
CA SER A 146 -2.80 -2.54 5.36
C SER A 146 -4.08 -3.12 4.73
N CYS A 147 -4.22 -4.44 4.70
CA CYS A 147 -5.48 -5.09 4.35
C CYS A 147 -6.60 -4.72 5.33
N LYS A 148 -6.30 -4.63 6.64
CA LYS A 148 -7.27 -4.20 7.68
C LYS A 148 -7.77 -2.77 7.50
N VAL A 149 -6.91 -1.87 7.04
CA VAL A 149 -7.32 -0.48 6.72
C VAL A 149 -8.40 -0.45 5.64
N HIS A 150 -8.45 -1.46 4.76
CA HIS A 150 -9.48 -1.54 3.72
C HIS A 150 -10.91 -1.70 4.24
N CYS A 151 -11.10 -1.90 5.55
CA CYS A 151 -12.43 -1.84 6.19
C CYS A 151 -13.13 -0.49 6.00
N ILE A 152 -12.41 0.57 5.63
CA ILE A 152 -13.00 1.85 5.23
C ILE A 152 -13.94 1.72 4.02
N TYR A 153 -13.77 0.68 3.20
CA TYR A 153 -14.62 0.44 2.02
C TYR A 153 -15.84 -0.47 2.28
N GLN A 154 -16.03 -0.96 3.51
CA GLN A 154 -17.08 -1.92 3.84
C GLN A 154 -18.51 -1.38 3.55
N HIS A 155 -18.71 -0.07 3.67
CA HIS A 155 -20.01 0.59 3.52
C HIS A 155 -20.07 1.57 2.34
N GLY A 156 -19.18 1.43 1.35
CA GLY A 156 -19.02 2.39 0.26
C GLY A 156 -17.64 3.04 0.30
N ASP A 157 -17.48 4.21 -0.29
CA ASP A 157 -16.18 4.88 -0.31
C ASP A 157 -15.90 5.67 0.97
N GLY A 158 -15.32 5.04 1.99
CA GLY A 158 -14.88 5.73 3.21
C GLY A 158 -13.56 6.50 3.06
N HIS A 159 -12.96 6.56 1.87
CA HIS A 159 -11.70 7.28 1.63
C HIS A 159 -11.93 8.67 1.06
N THR A 160 -12.68 8.78 -0.04
CA THR A 160 -12.92 10.06 -0.71
C THR A 160 -14.27 10.68 -0.34
N VAL A 161 -15.27 9.85 -0.01
CA VAL A 161 -16.58 10.34 0.39
C VAL A 161 -16.59 10.60 1.89
N GLN A 162 -16.89 11.84 2.25
CA GLN A 162 -16.92 12.30 3.63
C GLN A 162 -18.27 12.00 4.31
N ASP A 163 -18.68 10.74 4.29
CA ASP A 163 -19.95 10.33 4.88
C ASP A 163 -19.94 10.43 6.42
N ARG A 164 -21.15 10.51 7.00
CA ARG A 164 -21.34 10.70 8.44
C ARG A 164 -20.84 9.50 9.26
N ASN A 165 -21.02 8.27 8.77
CA ASN A 165 -20.65 7.06 9.49
C ASN A 165 -19.12 6.94 9.61
N THR A 166 -18.40 7.15 8.50
CA THR A 166 -16.93 7.16 8.48
C THR A 166 -16.39 8.25 9.42
N LYS A 167 -16.96 9.46 9.38
CA LYS A 167 -16.60 10.55 10.31
C LYS A 167 -16.84 10.21 11.77
N ASP A 168 -17.99 9.63 12.10
CA ASP A 168 -18.34 9.27 13.48
C ASP A 168 -17.38 8.19 14.02
N ARG A 169 -17.04 7.18 13.20
CA ARG A 169 -16.05 6.15 13.56
C ARG A 169 -14.66 6.74 13.79
N LEU A 170 -14.17 7.59 12.87
CA LEU A 170 -12.86 8.24 13.01
C LEU A 170 -12.82 9.17 14.23
N THR A 171 -13.90 9.91 14.49
CA THR A 171 -14.03 10.80 15.65
C THR A 171 -14.00 10.01 16.95
N SER A 172 -14.71 8.89 17.02
CA SER A 172 -14.69 8.01 18.19
C SER A 172 -13.33 7.37 18.44
N LEU A 173 -12.55 7.08 17.39
CA LEU A 173 -11.28 6.38 17.49
C LEU A 173 -10.10 7.31 17.77
N LEU A 174 -10.06 8.49 17.13
CA LEU A 174 -8.88 9.36 17.11
C LEU A 174 -9.05 10.63 17.95
N VAL A 175 -10.29 11.05 18.21
CA VAL A 175 -10.57 12.35 18.84
C VAL A 175 -11.17 12.18 20.23
N ARG A 176 -12.14 11.27 20.39
CA ARG A 176 -12.82 11.06 21.67
C ARG A 176 -12.03 10.06 22.52
N PRO A 177 -11.54 10.46 23.70
CA PRO A 177 -10.90 9.52 24.61
C PRO A 177 -11.92 8.51 25.13
N ILE A 178 -11.44 7.30 25.42
CA ILE A 178 -12.26 6.26 26.07
C ILE A 178 -12.55 6.72 27.50
N PRO A 179 -13.83 6.82 27.91
CA PRO A 179 -14.15 7.22 29.28
C PRO A 179 -13.64 6.15 30.25
N LEU A 180 -12.88 6.58 31.26
CA LEU A 180 -12.48 5.72 32.36
C LEU A 180 -13.65 5.66 33.35
N VAL A 181 -14.25 4.48 33.51
CA VAL A 181 -15.18 4.23 34.61
C VAL A 181 -14.31 4.06 35.86
N VAL A 182 -14.35 5.05 36.74
CA VAL A 182 -13.76 4.95 38.07
C VAL A 182 -14.90 4.57 39.01
N GLU A 183 -14.88 3.33 39.49
CA GLU A 183 -15.75 2.83 40.57
C GLU A 183 -15.27 3.32 41.94
#